data_AF-A0A433EYH1-F1
#
_entry.id   AF-A0A433EYH1-F1
#
_cell.length_a   1.000
_cell.length_b   1.000
_cell.length_c   1.000
_cell.angle_alpha   90.00
_cell.angle_beta   90.00
_cell.angle_gamma   90.00
#
_symmetry.space_group_name_H-M   'P 1'
#
loop_
_entity.id
_entity.type
_entity.pdbx_description
1 polymer ?
#
loop_
_entity_poly.entity_id
_entity_poly.type
_entity_poly.pdbx_seq_one_letter_code
_entity_poly.pdbx_strand_id
1 'polypeptide(L)' 'MNRRKKIIKKLQKKDKKANAKIHKSNKPAYISKAEREKLAEQANSDEQSKQPENKQE' A
#
# COMPACT_ATOMS: atom_id res chain seq x y z
N MET A 1 8.02 4.76 28.24
CA MET A 1 7.39 4.58 26.90
C MET A 1 5.90 4.82 27.01
N ASN A 2 5.40 5.90 26.41
CA ASN A 2 3.96 6.19 26.40
C ASN A 2 3.17 4.97 25.90
N ARG A 3 2.03 4.66 26.55
CA ARG A 3 1.17 3.52 26.20
C ARG A 3 0.89 3.44 24.70
N ARG A 4 0.62 4.59 24.08
CA ARG A 4 0.45 4.73 22.62
C ARG A 4 1.63 4.17 21.83
N LYS A 5 2.86 4.60 22.14
CA LYS A 5 4.09 4.11 21.49
C LYS A 5 4.28 2.59 21.69
N LYS A 6 3.92 2.06 22.85
CA LYS A 6 4.00 0.61 23.15
C LYS A 6 3.00 -0.20 22.32
N ILE A 7 1.78 0.28 22.16
CA ILE A 7 0.74 -0.37 21.33
C ILE A 7 1.17 -0.38 19.87
N ILE A 8 1.58 0.77 19.33
CA ILE A 8 2.04 0.90 17.94
C ILE A 8 3.20 -0.06 17.66
N LYS A 9 4.23 -0.08 18.53
CA LYS A 9 5.39 -0.98 18.36
C LYS A 9 4.99 -2.45 18.37
N LYS A 10 4.00 -2.84 19.17
CA LYS A 10 3.49 -4.22 19.20
C LYS A 10 2.75 -4.59 17.92
N LEU A 11 1.88 -3.71 17.41
CA LEU A 11 1.13 -3.93 16.18
C LEU A 11 2.08 -4.06 14.98
N GLN A 12 2.98 -3.09 14.81
CA GLN A 12 4.00 -3.12 13.75
C GLN A 12 4.84 -4.40 13.76
N LYS A 13 5.19 -4.91 14.95
CA LYS A 13 5.96 -6.17 15.07
C LYS A 13 5.14 -7.38 14.60
N LYS A 14 3.82 -7.39 14.85
CA LYS A 14 2.92 -8.45 14.37
C LYS A 14 2.75 -8.37 12.85
N ASP A 15 2.52 -7.19 12.31
CA ASP A 15 2.34 -6.97 10.87
C ASP A 15 3.59 -7.39 10.09
N LYS A 16 4.78 -7.00 10.57
CA LYS A 16 6.05 -7.44 9.96
C LYS A 16 6.21 -8.95 9.95
N LYS A 17 5.82 -9.63 11.04
CA LYS A 17 5.87 -11.11 11.11
C LYS A 17 4.86 -11.78 10.18
N ALA A 18 3.68 -11.20 10.00
CA ALA A 18 2.69 -11.69 9.06
C ALA A 18 3.18 -11.50 7.62
N ASN A 19 3.62 -10.29 7.27
CA ASN A 19 4.12 -9.95 5.94
C ASN A 19 5.34 -10.76 5.52
N ALA A 20 6.24 -11.11 6.45
CA ALA A 20 7.40 -11.95 6.16
C ALA A 20 7.03 -13.40 5.80
N LYS A 21 5.87 -13.88 6.22
CA LYS A 21 5.37 -15.23 5.91
C LYS A 21 4.49 -15.28 4.66
N ILE A 22 4.02 -14.12 4.19
CA ILE A 22 3.20 -14.03 2.99
C ILE A 22 4.14 -14.09 1.78
N HIS A 23 4.18 -15.26 1.13
CA HIS A 23 4.88 -15.41 -0.14
C HIS A 23 4.07 -14.76 -1.25
N LYS A 24 4.49 -13.57 -1.68
CA LYS A 24 3.92 -12.93 -2.86
C LYS A 24 4.58 -13.53 -4.10
N SER A 25 3.79 -14.05 -5.02
CA SER A 25 4.31 -14.41 -6.34
C SER A 25 4.59 -13.14 -7.12
N ASN A 26 5.77 -13.00 -7.72
CA ASN A 26 6.10 -11.90 -8.64
C ASN A 26 5.34 -11.98 -9.98
N LYS A 27 4.52 -13.01 -10.18
CA LYS A 27 3.72 -13.16 -11.39
C LYS A 27 2.46 -12.31 -11.26
N PRO A 28 2.14 -11.46 -12.25
CA PRO A 28 0.84 -10.81 -12.28
C PRO A 28 -0.23 -11.89 -12.33
N ALA A 29 -1.30 -11.73 -11.55
CA ALA A 29 -2.48 -12.57 -11.72
C ALA A 29 -2.94 -12.47 -13.18
N TYR A 30 -3.41 -13.58 -13.75
CA TYR A 30 -4.03 -13.53 -15.05
C TYR A 30 -5.39 -12.85 -14.89
N ILE A 31 -5.45 -11.60 -15.32
CA ILE A 31 -6.61 -10.73 -15.24
C ILE A 31 -7.17 -10.62 -16.67
N SER A 32 -8.49 -10.64 -16.81
CA SER A 32 -9.14 -10.51 -18.11
C SER A 32 -8.84 -9.15 -18.77
N LYS A 33 -9.02 -9.04 -20.09
CA LYS A 33 -8.79 -7.77 -20.81
C LYS A 33 -9.60 -6.61 -20.22
N ALA A 34 -10.88 -6.86 -19.91
CA ALA A 34 -11.78 -5.85 -19.33
C ALA A 34 -11.34 -5.38 -17.94
N GLU A 35 -10.85 -6.29 -17.09
CA GLU A 35 -10.37 -5.92 -15.75
C GLU A 35 -9.04 -5.17 -15.80
N ARG A 36 -8.19 -5.42 -16.81
CA ARG A 36 -6.94 -4.68 -16.99
C ARG A 36 -7.19 -3.23 -17.41
N GLU A 37 -8.17 -2.98 -18.27
CA GLU A 37 -8.61 -1.63 -18.65
C GLU A 37 -9.17 -0.87 -17.43
N LYS A 38 -10.04 -1.51 -16.66
CA LYS A 38 -10.60 -0.95 -15.42
C LYS A 38 -9.53 -0.59 -14.38
N LEU A 39 -8.50 -1.44 -14.22
CA LEU A 39 -7.40 -1.17 -13.30
C LEU A 39 -6.47 -0.04 -13.80
N ALA A 40 -6.28 0.09 -15.11
CA ALA A 40 -5.51 1.18 -15.69
C ALA A 40 -6.22 2.54 -15.52
N GLU A 41 -7.54 2.59 -15.71
CA GLU A 41 -8.35 3.79 -15.43
C GLU A 41 -8.28 4.19 -13.95
N GLN A 42 -8.36 3.22 -13.03
CA GLN A 42 -8.25 3.47 -11.59
C GLN A 42 -6.85 3.95 -11.19
N ALA A 43 -5.78 3.35 -11.73
CA ALA A 43 -4.40 3.76 -11.43
C ALA A 43 -4.09 5.19 -11.89
N ASN A 44 -4.65 5.63 -13.02
CA ASN A 44 -4.51 7.02 -13.47
C ASN A 44 -5.22 8.02 -12.54
N SER A 45 -6.33 7.62 -11.91
CA SER A 45 -7.07 8.49 -10.99
C SER A 45 -6.37 8.69 -9.64
N ASP A 46 -5.64 7.69 -9.15
CA ASP A 46 -4.92 7.76 -7.86
C ASP A 46 -3.63 8.60 -7.94
N GLU A 47 -2.92 8.57 -9.07
CA GLU A 47 -1.68 9.36 -9.27
C GLU A 47 -1.94 10.87 -9.36
N GLN A 48 -3.16 11.29 -9.69
CA GLN A 48 -3.55 12.71 -9.76
C GLN A 48 -3.78 13.33 -8.36
N SER A 49 -3.89 12.51 -7.30
CA SER A 49 -4.12 12.95 -5.92
C SER A 49 -2.85 13.19 -5.09
N LYS A 50 -1.66 12.88 -5.64
CA LYS A 50 -0.35 13.07 -4.97
C LYS A 50 0.48 14.17 -5.64
N GLN A 51 -0.11 15.36 -5.81
CA GLN A 51 0.69 16.57 -6.02
C GLN A 51 1.24 17.03 -4.64
N PRO A 52 2.56 17.21 -4.47
CA PRO A 52 3.10 17.77 -3.24
C PRO A 52 2.79 19.28 -3.18
N GLU A 53 1.90 19.70 -2.28
CA GLU A 53 1.85 21.10 -1.83
C GLU A 53 3.18 21.45 -1.15
N ASN A 54 4.10 22.03 -1.91
CA ASN A 54 5.31 22.63 -1.37
C ASN A 54 4.93 23.99 -0.74
N LYS A 55 4.66 24.01 0.56
CA LYS A 55 4.46 25.23 1.35
C LYS A 55 5.81 25.78 1.83
N GLN A 56 6.15 26.94 1.24
CA GLN A 56 6.69 28.15 1.90
C GLN A 56 8.12 28.10 2.49
N GLU A 57 8.99 28.94 1.92
CA GLU A 57 9.83 29.87 2.70
C GLU A 57 9.16 31.26 2.69
#